data_AF-W2H883-F1
#
_entry.id   AF-W2H883-F1
#
_cell.length_a   1.000
_cell.length_b   1.000
_cell.length_c   1.000
_cell.angle_alpha   90.00
_cell.angle_beta   90.00
_cell.angle_gamma   90.00
#
_symmetry.space_group_name_H-M   'P 1'
#
loop_
_entity.id
_entity.type
_entity.pdbx_description
1 polymer ?
#
loop_
_entity_poly.entity_id
_entity_poly.type
_entity_poly.pdbx_seq_one_letter_code
_entity_poly.pdbx_strand_id
1 'polypeptide(L)'
;MQTLALLFALAGVIATAEGACTGPNTRTMPPPGAIVVDATGVYNGSFKTVSEGVTKLSTSTGDHTLFLMPGTYKEKVIIPQLKGKLIVQGYTCDTTSYASNQVTITHAMAQRDVPASITKNRNDYTTTLLLKSSNVKVYNLNVANTAGNVGQAIAMKVDGANYGIYACKITGYQDTLYANNGPALFAKSYISGAIDFVFGLYAKAWFESCDIESVGYGCVTANGRTDNSNPSEYVFNNVRVFGSKPEQAFLGRPWRPYARVVFQNSDLSDVINPE
;
A
#
# COMPACT_ATOMS: atom_id res chain seq x y z
N MET A 1 -47.87 -9.82 40.96
CA MET A 1 -46.49 -9.71 40.42
C MET A 1 -46.60 -9.09 39.04
N GLN A 2 -46.35 -7.78 38.92
CA GLN A 2 -46.30 -7.05 37.66
C GLN A 2 -44.89 -7.14 37.09
N THR A 3 -44.74 -7.72 35.90
CA THR A 3 -43.50 -7.70 35.13
C THR A 3 -43.46 -6.43 34.29
N LEU A 4 -42.54 -5.52 34.63
CA LEU A 4 -42.23 -4.30 33.88
C LEU A 4 -41.27 -4.67 32.73
N ALA A 5 -41.69 -4.49 31.49
CA ALA A 5 -40.82 -4.65 30.32
C ALA A 5 -40.09 -3.33 30.05
N LEU A 6 -38.76 -3.33 30.19
CA LEU A 6 -37.89 -2.22 29.82
C LEU A 6 -37.64 -2.23 28.31
N LEU A 7 -38.22 -1.24 27.61
CA LEU A 7 -37.92 -0.94 26.22
C LEU A 7 -36.55 -0.24 26.16
N PHE A 8 -35.52 -0.92 25.65
CA PHE A 8 -34.26 -0.28 25.28
C PHE A 8 -34.41 0.34 23.88
N ALA A 9 -34.56 1.66 23.83
CA ALA A 9 -34.42 2.41 22.59
C ALA A 9 -32.94 2.44 22.19
N LEU A 10 -32.56 1.69 21.16
CA LEU A 10 -31.27 1.87 20.48
C LEU A 10 -31.32 3.20 19.72
N ALA A 11 -30.74 4.25 20.30
CA ALA A 11 -30.40 5.45 19.56
C ALA A 11 -29.25 5.12 18.60
N GLY A 12 -29.57 4.95 17.32
CA GLY A 12 -28.58 4.84 16.26
C GLY A 12 -27.79 6.15 16.19
N VAL A 13 -26.50 6.08 16.48
CA VAL A 13 -25.58 7.19 16.24
C VAL A 13 -25.42 7.31 14.72
N ILE A 14 -26.17 8.23 14.11
CA ILE A 14 -25.90 8.66 12.75
C ILE A 14 -24.60 9.46 12.82
N ALA A 15 -23.52 8.86 12.34
CA ALA A 15 -22.28 9.59 12.09
C ALA A 15 -22.58 10.63 11.01
N THR A 16 -22.82 11.87 11.44
CA THR A 16 -22.85 13.03 10.54
C THR A 16 -21.47 13.14 9.91
N ALA A 17 -21.41 13.12 8.58
CA ALA A 17 -20.17 13.38 7.83
C ALA A 17 -19.54 14.68 8.37
N GLU A 18 -18.40 14.55 9.04
CA GLU A 18 -17.58 15.69 9.42
C GLU A 18 -17.32 16.55 8.18
N GLY A 19 -17.39 17.87 8.37
CA GLY A 19 -17.58 18.87 7.31
C GLY A 19 -16.73 18.64 6.06
N ALA A 20 -17.36 18.87 4.90
CA ALA A 20 -16.72 18.73 3.60
C ALA A 20 -15.37 19.47 3.58
N CYS A 21 -14.30 18.70 3.38
CA CYS A 21 -12.96 19.26 3.28
C CYS A 21 -12.86 20.20 2.08
N THR A 22 -12.37 21.42 2.32
CA THR A 22 -12.18 22.46 1.28
C THR A 22 -10.71 22.84 1.16
N GLY A 23 -10.25 23.13 -0.05
CA GLY A 23 -8.90 23.64 -0.29
C GLY A 23 -8.25 23.09 -1.56
N PRO A 24 -7.12 23.67 -2.00
CA PRO A 24 -6.51 23.35 -3.29
C PRO A 24 -5.92 21.93 -3.35
N ASN A 25 -5.58 21.35 -2.20
CA ASN A 25 -5.03 20.01 -2.08
C ASN A 25 -6.10 18.96 -1.76
N THR A 26 -7.38 19.33 -1.75
CA THR A 26 -8.44 18.33 -1.51
C THR A 26 -8.66 17.49 -2.77
N ARG A 27 -9.06 16.24 -2.55
CA ARG A 27 -9.56 15.38 -3.61
C ARG A 27 -10.79 14.64 -3.10
N THR A 28 -11.92 15.30 -3.23
CA THR A 28 -13.21 14.83 -2.68
C THR A 28 -14.21 14.43 -3.77
N MET A 29 -13.89 14.69 -5.04
CA MET A 29 -14.74 14.35 -6.19
C MET A 29 -13.96 13.51 -7.21
N PRO A 30 -14.60 12.49 -7.80
CA PRO A 30 -14.02 11.76 -8.92
C PRO A 30 -13.81 12.68 -10.13
N PRO A 31 -12.67 12.58 -10.84
CA PRO A 31 -12.50 13.31 -12.10
C PRO A 31 -13.44 12.76 -13.19
N PRO A 32 -13.78 13.56 -14.22
CA PRO A 32 -14.60 13.10 -15.34
C PRO A 32 -14.04 11.83 -15.99
N GLY A 33 -14.91 10.84 -16.21
CA GLY A 33 -14.54 9.57 -16.83
C GLY A 33 -13.90 8.54 -15.89
N ALA A 34 -13.73 8.85 -14.59
CA ALA A 34 -13.26 7.87 -13.62
C ALA A 34 -14.29 6.75 -13.40
N ILE A 35 -13.78 5.53 -13.24
CA ILE A 35 -14.53 4.44 -12.62
C ILE A 35 -14.57 4.72 -11.12
N VAL A 36 -15.77 4.84 -10.55
CA VAL A 36 -15.96 5.19 -9.14
C VAL A 36 -16.28 3.94 -8.33
N VAL A 37 -15.57 3.76 -7.23
CA VAL A 37 -15.81 2.71 -6.23
C VAL A 37 -16.30 3.37 -4.95
N ASP A 38 -17.44 2.91 -4.46
CA ASP A 38 -18.07 3.39 -3.23
C ASP A 38 -18.75 2.22 -2.51
N ALA A 39 -18.18 1.80 -1.39
CA ALA A 39 -18.71 0.69 -0.59
C ALA A 39 -20.15 0.96 -0.08
N THR A 40 -20.55 2.22 0.06
CA THR A 40 -21.90 2.59 0.51
C THR A 40 -22.92 2.52 -0.62
N GLY A 41 -22.47 2.65 -1.88
CA GLY A 41 -23.33 2.76 -3.06
C GLY A 41 -24.12 4.07 -3.14
N VAL A 42 -23.76 5.09 -2.35
CA VAL A 42 -24.43 6.40 -2.36
C VAL A 42 -24.09 7.17 -3.64
N TYR A 43 -22.85 7.05 -4.12
CA TYR A 43 -22.46 7.64 -5.40
C TYR A 43 -23.15 6.88 -6.56
N ASN A 44 -24.00 7.57 -7.31
CA ASN A 44 -24.76 6.96 -8.40
C ASN A 44 -23.83 6.39 -9.50
N GLY A 45 -24.08 5.16 -9.93
CA GLY A 45 -23.26 4.47 -10.95
C GLY A 45 -21.90 3.97 -10.45
N SER A 46 -21.66 3.97 -9.14
CA SER A 46 -20.46 3.39 -8.53
C SER A 46 -20.50 1.86 -8.44
N PHE A 47 -19.32 1.28 -8.19
CA PHE A 47 -19.13 -0.13 -7.87
C PHE A 47 -18.88 -0.29 -6.36
N LYS A 48 -19.36 -1.39 -5.75
CA LYS A 48 -19.26 -1.56 -4.29
C LYS A 48 -17.89 -2.05 -3.85
N THR A 49 -17.18 -2.74 -4.75
CA THR A 49 -15.83 -3.27 -4.49
C THR A 49 -14.82 -2.70 -5.47
N VAL A 50 -13.57 -2.65 -5.03
CA VAL A 50 -12.44 -2.24 -5.86
C VAL A 50 -12.26 -3.24 -7.00
N SER A 51 -12.41 -4.54 -6.74
CA SER A 51 -12.33 -5.58 -7.76
C SER A 51 -13.37 -5.40 -8.86
N GLU A 52 -14.63 -5.11 -8.52
CA GLU A 52 -15.67 -4.78 -9.50
C GLU A 52 -15.27 -3.55 -10.34
N GLY A 53 -14.80 -2.48 -9.71
CA GLY A 53 -14.32 -1.30 -10.42
C GLY A 53 -13.17 -1.61 -11.38
N VAL A 54 -12.21 -2.43 -10.96
CA VAL A 54 -11.09 -2.90 -11.80
C VAL A 54 -11.59 -3.63 -13.05
N THR A 55 -12.67 -4.44 -12.94
CA THR A 55 -13.24 -5.13 -14.12
C THR A 55 -13.82 -4.19 -15.18
N LYS A 56 -14.02 -2.92 -14.85
CA LYS A 56 -14.60 -1.90 -15.74
C LYS A 56 -13.56 -0.98 -16.35
N LEU A 57 -12.29 -1.13 -15.97
CA LEU A 57 -11.19 -0.45 -16.66
C LEU A 57 -11.13 -0.93 -18.11
N SER A 58 -10.96 0.01 -19.03
CA SER A 58 -10.91 -0.29 -20.45
C SER A 58 -9.60 -0.97 -20.82
N THR A 59 -9.61 -1.74 -21.91
CA THR A 59 -8.40 -2.37 -22.48
C THR A 59 -7.71 -1.49 -23.52
N SER A 60 -8.19 -0.25 -23.72
CA SER A 60 -7.61 0.72 -24.65
C SER A 60 -6.27 1.28 -24.15
N THR A 61 -5.58 1.98 -25.05
CA THR A 61 -4.33 2.69 -24.76
C THR A 61 -4.54 4.06 -24.10
N GLY A 62 -5.81 4.48 -23.93
CA GLY A 62 -6.14 5.73 -23.24
C GLY A 62 -5.83 5.68 -21.75
N ASP A 63 -5.83 6.84 -21.11
CA ASP A 63 -5.61 6.92 -19.66
C ASP A 63 -6.86 6.41 -18.91
N HIS A 64 -6.64 5.60 -17.88
CA HIS A 64 -7.67 5.03 -17.02
C HIS A 64 -7.58 5.64 -15.63
N THR A 65 -8.73 5.94 -15.02
CA THR A 65 -8.79 6.40 -13.62
C THR A 65 -9.75 5.54 -12.82
N LEU A 66 -9.27 5.01 -11.69
CA LEU A 66 -10.07 4.36 -10.66
C LEU A 66 -10.09 5.27 -9.42
N PHE A 67 -11.26 5.75 -9.04
CA PHE A 67 -11.45 6.64 -7.89
C PHE A 67 -12.20 5.92 -6.77
N LEU A 68 -11.65 5.92 -5.56
CA LEU A 68 -12.23 5.26 -4.40
C LEU A 68 -12.78 6.30 -3.42
N MET A 69 -14.07 6.19 -3.12
CA MET A 69 -14.73 6.96 -2.06
C MET A 69 -14.28 6.46 -0.67
N PRO A 70 -14.44 7.29 0.39
CA PRO A 70 -14.04 6.93 1.76
C PRO A 70 -14.57 5.56 2.20
N GLY A 71 -13.75 4.80 2.89
CA GLY A 71 -14.15 3.50 3.41
C GLY A 71 -13.02 2.50 3.53
N THR A 72 -13.37 1.32 4.06
CA THR A 72 -12.47 0.16 4.16
C THR A 72 -12.99 -0.96 3.28
N TYR A 73 -12.20 -1.30 2.27
CA TYR A 73 -12.45 -2.34 1.28
C TYR A 73 -11.68 -3.60 1.70
N LYS A 74 -12.42 -4.59 2.23
CA LYS A 74 -11.85 -5.85 2.75
C LYS A 74 -11.77 -6.90 1.64
N GLU A 75 -10.77 -6.77 0.78
CA GLU A 75 -10.62 -7.61 -0.40
C GLU A 75 -9.15 -7.70 -0.85
N LYS A 76 -8.86 -8.74 -1.63
CA LYS A 76 -7.64 -8.81 -2.42
C LYS A 76 -7.91 -8.26 -3.81
N VAL A 77 -7.12 -7.28 -4.23
CA VAL A 77 -7.27 -6.59 -5.52
C VAL A 77 -6.09 -6.93 -6.43
N ILE A 78 -6.40 -7.40 -7.64
CA ILE A 78 -5.41 -7.62 -8.70
C ILE A 78 -5.73 -6.67 -9.84
N ILE A 79 -4.83 -5.72 -10.09
CA ILE A 79 -4.89 -4.88 -11.28
C ILE A 79 -4.10 -5.60 -12.38
N PRO A 80 -4.77 -6.07 -13.44
CA PRO A 80 -4.11 -6.80 -14.53
C PRO A 80 -3.21 -5.86 -15.34
N GLN A 81 -2.49 -6.41 -16.31
CA GLN A 81 -1.79 -5.57 -17.28
C GLN A 81 -2.79 -4.78 -18.13
N LEU A 82 -2.59 -3.47 -18.21
CA LEU A 82 -3.34 -2.56 -19.06
C LEU A 82 -2.44 -2.04 -20.17
N LYS A 83 -3.04 -1.65 -21.31
CA LYS A 83 -2.30 -1.04 -22.41
C LYS A 83 -2.03 0.44 -22.16
N GLY A 84 -2.96 1.13 -21.51
CA GLY A 84 -2.88 2.54 -21.17
C GLY A 84 -2.32 2.78 -19.76
N LYS A 85 -2.18 4.06 -19.41
CA LYS A 85 -1.77 4.47 -18.05
C LYS A 85 -2.92 4.28 -17.08
N LEU A 86 -2.60 4.05 -15.81
CA LEU A 86 -3.60 3.95 -14.75
C LEU A 86 -3.31 4.94 -13.63
N ILE A 87 -4.35 5.65 -13.21
CA ILE A 87 -4.37 6.41 -11.97
C ILE A 87 -5.34 5.73 -11.02
N VAL A 88 -4.86 5.31 -9.85
CA VAL A 88 -5.70 4.86 -8.74
C VAL A 88 -5.65 5.95 -7.66
N GLN A 89 -6.81 6.46 -7.27
CA GLN A 89 -6.89 7.65 -6.41
C GLN A 89 -7.91 7.45 -5.29
N GLY A 90 -7.46 7.65 -4.04
CA GLY A 90 -8.34 7.71 -2.89
C GLY A 90 -8.90 9.11 -2.66
N TYR A 91 -10.11 9.17 -2.10
CA TYR A 91 -10.64 10.36 -1.48
C TYR A 91 -9.71 10.82 -0.34
N THR A 92 -9.39 12.12 -0.32
CA THR A 92 -8.59 12.75 0.75
C THR A 92 -8.91 14.23 0.90
N CYS A 93 -8.70 14.73 2.11
CA CYS A 93 -8.74 16.16 2.42
C CYS A 93 -7.40 16.86 2.14
N ASP A 94 -6.32 16.10 1.93
CA ASP A 94 -5.01 16.63 1.56
C ASP A 94 -4.26 15.59 0.72
N THR A 95 -4.06 15.88 -0.57
CA THR A 95 -3.32 15.04 -1.51
C THR A 95 -1.83 14.98 -1.20
N THR A 96 -1.31 15.90 -0.38
CA THR A 96 0.13 15.99 -0.10
C THR A 96 0.57 15.17 1.10
N SER A 97 -0.37 14.61 1.87
CA SER A 97 -0.12 13.89 3.12
C SER A 97 -0.86 12.56 3.16
N TYR A 98 -0.17 11.50 3.57
CA TYR A 98 -0.78 10.21 3.84
C TYR A 98 -1.70 10.23 5.07
N ALA A 99 -1.56 11.23 5.95
CA ALA A 99 -2.28 11.29 7.22
C ALA A 99 -3.79 11.54 7.03
N SER A 100 -4.15 12.21 5.93
CA SER A 100 -5.53 12.56 5.58
C SER A 100 -6.24 11.51 4.72
N ASN A 101 -5.59 10.36 4.46
CA ASN A 101 -6.17 9.29 3.65
C ASN A 101 -7.41 8.70 4.32
N GLN A 102 -8.52 8.62 3.58
CA GLN A 102 -9.80 8.07 4.09
C GLN A 102 -10.18 6.73 3.44
N VAL A 103 -9.30 6.19 2.60
CA VAL A 103 -9.53 4.97 1.83
C VAL A 103 -8.54 3.91 2.25
N THR A 104 -9.03 2.74 2.64
CA THR A 104 -8.20 1.59 3.02
C THR A 104 -8.59 0.36 2.21
N ILE A 105 -7.64 -0.27 1.53
CA ILE A 105 -7.76 -1.61 0.96
C ILE A 105 -7.03 -2.58 1.89
N THR A 106 -7.70 -3.59 2.40
CA THR A 106 -7.10 -4.51 3.37
C THR A 106 -7.51 -5.96 3.14
N HIS A 107 -6.57 -6.85 3.42
CA HIS A 107 -6.78 -8.30 3.42
C HIS A 107 -5.87 -8.92 4.50
N ALA A 108 -6.14 -10.16 4.91
CA ALA A 108 -5.30 -10.89 5.85
C ALA A 108 -4.98 -12.27 5.27
N MET A 109 -3.77 -12.44 4.73
CA MET A 109 -3.31 -13.73 4.23
C MET A 109 -1.79 -13.76 4.17
N ALA A 110 -1.20 -14.79 4.77
CA ALA A 110 0.23 -15.06 4.76
C ALA A 110 0.56 -16.31 3.93
N GLN A 111 1.84 -16.51 3.64
CA GLN A 111 2.31 -17.66 2.85
C GLN A 111 1.91 -19.01 3.45
N ARG A 112 1.78 -19.11 4.77
CA ARG A 112 1.35 -20.34 5.45
C ARG A 112 -0.10 -20.74 5.11
N ASP A 113 -0.92 -19.77 4.69
CA ASP A 113 -2.33 -19.98 4.36
C ASP A 113 -2.53 -20.37 2.88
N VAL A 114 -1.49 -20.24 2.06
CA VAL A 114 -1.51 -20.64 0.64
C VAL A 114 -1.31 -22.16 0.53
N PRO A 115 -2.24 -22.92 -0.09
CA PRO A 115 -2.13 -24.37 -0.22
C PRO A 115 -0.76 -24.82 -0.74
N ALA A 116 -0.21 -25.89 -0.13
CA ALA A 116 1.12 -26.40 -0.47
C ALA A 116 1.26 -26.87 -1.93
N SER A 117 0.14 -27.22 -2.59
CA SER A 117 0.09 -27.56 -4.02
C SER A 117 0.42 -26.38 -4.94
N ILE A 118 0.29 -25.14 -4.45
CA ILE A 118 0.63 -23.93 -5.19
C ILE A 118 2.11 -23.63 -4.94
N THR A 119 2.95 -23.93 -5.93
CA THR A 119 4.41 -23.75 -5.85
C THR A 119 4.92 -22.53 -6.62
N LYS A 120 4.10 -21.95 -7.50
CA LYS A 120 4.46 -20.79 -8.33
C LYS A 120 3.68 -19.55 -7.90
N ASN A 121 4.33 -18.39 -8.00
CA ASN A 121 3.73 -17.07 -7.74
C ASN A 121 2.98 -16.97 -6.40
N ARG A 122 3.42 -17.68 -5.36
CA ARG A 122 2.73 -17.69 -4.05
C ARG A 122 2.57 -16.29 -3.48
N ASN A 123 3.54 -15.40 -3.70
CA ASN A 123 3.49 -13.99 -3.31
C ASN A 123 2.26 -13.24 -3.87
N ASP A 124 1.81 -13.58 -5.09
CA ASP A 124 0.59 -12.98 -5.67
C ASP A 124 -0.66 -13.36 -4.85
N TYR A 125 -0.69 -14.53 -4.21
CA TYR A 125 -1.84 -14.97 -3.42
C TYR A 125 -1.98 -14.20 -2.12
N THR A 126 -0.86 -13.86 -1.50
CA THR A 126 -0.79 -13.11 -0.22
C THR A 126 -0.87 -11.60 -0.41
N THR A 127 -0.70 -11.09 -1.63
CA THR A 127 -0.67 -9.65 -1.89
C THR A 127 -2.06 -9.03 -1.76
N THR A 128 -2.22 -7.97 -0.95
CA THR A 128 -3.50 -7.25 -0.82
C THR A 128 -3.81 -6.42 -2.07
N LEU A 129 -2.87 -5.59 -2.55
CA LEU A 129 -2.96 -4.87 -3.82
C LEU A 129 -1.81 -5.26 -4.76
N LEU A 130 -2.15 -6.00 -5.81
CA LEU A 130 -1.21 -6.50 -6.81
C LEU A 130 -1.29 -5.66 -8.09
N LEU A 131 -0.24 -4.89 -8.37
CA LEU A 131 -0.13 -4.06 -9.56
C LEU A 131 0.76 -4.77 -10.60
N LYS A 132 0.14 -5.29 -11.68
CA LYS A 132 0.85 -5.95 -12.80
C LYS A 132 1.13 -5.03 -13.99
N SER A 133 0.41 -3.91 -14.10
CA SER A 133 0.52 -2.98 -15.23
C SER A 133 1.73 -2.05 -15.09
N SER A 134 2.25 -1.57 -16.21
CA SER A 134 3.20 -0.45 -16.23
C SER A 134 2.47 0.90 -16.30
N ASN A 135 3.18 1.99 -15.99
CA ASN A 135 2.70 3.37 -16.01
C ASN A 135 1.51 3.60 -15.05
N VAL A 136 1.66 3.15 -13.81
CA VAL A 136 0.62 3.25 -12.78
C VAL A 136 0.99 4.32 -11.75
N LYS A 137 0.03 5.17 -11.42
CA LYS A 137 0.13 6.09 -10.31
C LYS A 137 -0.90 5.76 -9.24
N VAL A 138 -0.51 5.74 -7.99
CA VAL A 138 -1.39 5.52 -6.85
C VAL A 138 -1.30 6.71 -5.91
N TYR A 139 -2.44 7.26 -5.53
CA TYR A 139 -2.55 8.46 -4.70
C TYR A 139 -3.43 8.19 -3.48
N ASN A 140 -2.94 8.57 -2.30
CA ASN A 140 -3.76 8.72 -1.09
C ASN A 140 -4.56 7.49 -0.69
N LEU A 141 -3.97 6.31 -0.82
CA LEU A 141 -4.54 5.04 -0.37
C LEU A 141 -3.78 4.50 0.84
N ASN A 142 -4.52 3.87 1.75
CA ASN A 142 -3.97 2.94 2.72
C ASN A 142 -4.11 1.52 2.14
N VAL A 143 -3.02 0.76 2.13
CA VAL A 143 -2.98 -0.64 1.70
C VAL A 143 -2.37 -1.45 2.83
N ALA A 144 -3.10 -2.44 3.34
CA ALA A 144 -2.71 -3.15 4.55
C ALA A 144 -2.89 -4.67 4.41
N ASN A 145 -1.83 -5.43 4.67
CA ASN A 145 -1.99 -6.85 4.99
C ASN A 145 -2.00 -7.03 6.51
N THR A 146 -3.13 -7.49 7.04
CA THR A 146 -3.39 -7.56 8.49
C THR A 146 -3.15 -8.95 9.08
N ALA A 147 -2.44 -9.84 8.36
CA ALA A 147 -2.09 -11.18 8.87
C ALA A 147 -1.22 -11.16 10.13
N GLY A 148 -0.43 -10.10 10.34
CA GLY A 148 0.44 -9.92 11.50
C GLY A 148 1.73 -10.73 11.44
N ASN A 149 2.34 -10.97 12.60
CA ASN A 149 3.61 -11.71 12.71
C ASN A 149 3.41 -13.23 12.58
N VAL A 150 3.07 -13.68 11.37
CA VAL A 150 2.74 -15.08 11.08
C VAL A 150 3.47 -15.63 9.85
N GLY A 151 4.50 -14.92 9.39
CA GLY A 151 5.22 -15.19 8.14
C GLY A 151 4.93 -14.13 7.07
N GLN A 152 5.43 -14.37 5.86
CA GLN A 152 5.38 -13.39 4.76
C GLN A 152 3.94 -13.08 4.34
N ALA A 153 3.59 -11.79 4.31
CA ALA A 153 2.24 -11.31 4.02
C ALA A 153 2.30 -9.92 3.37
N ILE A 154 2.10 -9.89 2.04
CA ILE A 154 2.37 -8.69 1.24
C ILE A 154 1.15 -7.75 1.25
N ALA A 155 1.38 -6.48 1.54
CA ALA A 155 0.37 -5.44 1.41
C ALA A 155 0.29 -4.95 -0.05
N MET A 156 1.41 -4.52 -0.62
CA MET A 156 1.47 -4.02 -1.99
C MET A 156 2.60 -4.69 -2.76
N LYS A 157 2.31 -5.12 -3.99
CA LYS A 157 3.33 -5.57 -4.95
C LYS A 157 3.28 -4.69 -6.20
N VAL A 158 4.42 -4.11 -6.56
CA VAL A 158 4.64 -3.39 -7.81
C VAL A 158 5.56 -4.21 -8.70
N ASP A 159 5.04 -4.63 -9.86
CA ASP A 159 5.67 -5.64 -10.71
C ASP A 159 5.51 -5.29 -12.21
N GLY A 160 6.13 -4.19 -12.61
CA GLY A 160 5.99 -3.54 -13.92
C GLY A 160 6.99 -2.38 -14.06
N ALA A 161 6.76 -1.38 -14.92
CA ALA A 161 7.66 -0.21 -15.04
C ALA A 161 6.92 1.11 -14.84
N ASN A 162 7.65 2.15 -14.42
CA ASN A 162 7.19 3.54 -14.27
C ASN A 162 6.04 3.69 -13.25
N TYR A 163 6.29 3.27 -12.01
CA TYR A 163 5.34 3.47 -10.91
C TYR A 163 5.57 4.80 -10.20
N GLY A 164 4.47 5.43 -9.78
CA GLY A 164 4.49 6.55 -8.83
C GLY A 164 3.48 6.34 -7.72
N ILE A 165 3.94 6.16 -6.49
CA ILE A 165 3.13 5.93 -5.30
C ILE A 165 3.26 7.15 -4.39
N TYR A 166 2.19 7.92 -4.24
CA TYR A 166 2.22 9.24 -3.62
C TYR A 166 1.29 9.29 -2.42
N ALA A 167 1.81 9.75 -1.27
CA ALA A 167 1.02 9.95 -0.06
C ALA A 167 0.19 8.71 0.34
N CYS A 168 0.73 7.51 0.15
CA CYS A 168 0.06 6.26 0.52
C CYS A 168 0.55 5.77 1.89
N LYS A 169 -0.29 5.00 2.60
CA LYS A 169 0.15 4.17 3.73
C LYS A 169 0.24 2.71 3.27
N ILE A 170 1.37 2.06 3.46
CA ILE A 170 1.58 0.65 3.09
C ILE A 170 2.04 -0.09 4.33
N THR A 171 1.18 -0.97 4.87
CA THR A 171 1.36 -1.50 6.23
C THR A 171 1.25 -3.02 6.29
N GLY A 172 2.09 -3.64 7.11
CA GLY A 172 2.18 -5.09 7.27
C GLY A 172 3.15 -5.46 8.40
N TYR A 173 3.73 -6.67 8.32
CA TYR A 173 4.71 -7.12 9.30
C TYR A 173 5.95 -7.72 8.62
N GLN A 174 5.82 -8.90 7.99
CA GLN A 174 6.89 -9.47 7.17
C GLN A 174 6.53 -9.32 5.68
N ASP A 175 7.48 -8.87 4.86
CA ASP A 175 7.34 -8.70 3.41
C ASP A 175 6.24 -7.69 3.00
N THR A 176 6.08 -6.56 3.73
CA THR A 176 5.00 -5.58 3.50
C THR A 176 4.93 -5.05 2.06
N LEU A 177 6.03 -4.51 1.53
CA LEU A 177 6.12 -3.90 0.21
C LEU A 177 7.06 -4.72 -0.67
N TYR A 178 6.48 -5.38 -1.67
CA TYR A 178 7.23 -6.08 -2.69
C TYR A 178 7.52 -5.14 -3.88
N ALA A 179 8.62 -4.39 -3.77
CA ALA A 179 9.18 -3.53 -4.80
C ALA A 179 9.98 -4.36 -5.84
N ASN A 180 9.28 -5.13 -6.68
CA ASN A 180 9.91 -6.20 -7.45
C ASN A 180 10.59 -5.76 -8.75
N ASN A 181 9.92 -4.98 -9.60
CA ASN A 181 10.38 -4.67 -10.95
C ASN A 181 10.15 -3.20 -11.34
N GLY A 182 11.01 -2.71 -12.24
CA GLY A 182 10.96 -1.40 -12.92
C GLY A 182 11.45 -0.22 -12.10
N PRO A 183 11.53 0.97 -12.73
CA PRO A 183 11.64 2.21 -11.98
C PRO A 183 10.34 2.45 -11.20
N ALA A 184 10.47 2.71 -9.90
CA ALA A 184 9.36 3.02 -9.02
C ALA A 184 9.73 4.19 -8.10
N LEU A 185 8.85 5.19 -8.01
CA LEU A 185 8.95 6.29 -7.05
C LEU A 185 7.89 6.10 -5.97
N PHE A 186 8.31 6.10 -4.72
CA PHE A 186 7.46 6.23 -3.54
C PHE A 186 7.75 7.60 -2.93
N ALA A 187 6.77 8.48 -2.84
CA ALA A 187 6.98 9.84 -2.36
C ALA A 187 5.97 10.21 -1.28
N LYS A 188 6.47 10.84 -0.21
CA LYS A 188 5.64 11.30 0.93
C LYS A 188 4.73 10.21 1.48
N SER A 189 5.18 8.95 1.40
CA SER A 189 4.39 7.80 1.79
C SER A 189 4.85 7.27 3.15
N TYR A 190 3.97 6.58 3.84
CA TYR A 190 4.26 5.89 5.08
C TYR A 190 4.35 4.38 4.79
N ILE A 191 5.41 3.73 5.23
CA ILE A 191 5.65 2.30 5.02
C ILE A 191 6.03 1.67 6.36
N SER A 192 5.33 0.61 6.78
CA SER A 192 5.62 -0.05 8.05
C SER A 192 5.71 -1.58 7.98
N GLY A 193 6.57 -2.14 8.82
CA GLY A 193 6.77 -3.57 8.98
C GLY A 193 7.90 -3.88 9.95
N ALA A 194 8.36 -5.12 9.98
CA ALA A 194 9.39 -5.60 10.89
C ALA A 194 10.48 -6.38 10.15
N ILE A 195 10.09 -7.35 9.32
CA ILE A 195 11.03 -8.28 8.68
C ILE A 195 10.96 -8.11 7.17
N ASP A 196 12.07 -7.71 6.55
CA ASP A 196 12.24 -7.58 5.10
C ASP A 196 11.12 -6.76 4.45
N PHE A 197 10.63 -5.74 5.15
CA PHE A 197 9.33 -5.17 4.80
C PHE A 197 9.37 -4.26 3.57
N VAL A 198 10.57 -3.94 3.05
CA VAL A 198 10.78 -3.48 1.68
C VAL A 198 11.75 -4.42 0.96
N PHE A 199 11.26 -5.20 0.00
CA PHE A 199 12.05 -6.25 -0.65
C PHE A 199 11.76 -6.40 -2.14
N GLY A 200 12.66 -7.09 -2.85
CA GLY A 200 12.47 -7.46 -4.25
C GLY A 200 13.75 -7.64 -5.05
N LEU A 201 13.62 -8.02 -6.32
CA LEU A 201 14.74 -8.57 -7.11
C LEU A 201 15.34 -7.62 -8.15
N TYR A 202 14.50 -6.82 -8.83
CA TYR A 202 14.87 -6.15 -10.10
C TYR A 202 14.60 -4.65 -10.14
N ALA A 203 13.85 -4.09 -9.19
CA ALA A 203 13.43 -2.69 -9.24
C ALA A 203 14.57 -1.71 -8.99
N LYS A 204 14.51 -0.59 -9.70
CA LYS A 204 15.18 0.65 -9.30
C LYS A 204 14.16 1.48 -8.54
N ALA A 205 14.16 1.38 -7.21
CA ALA A 205 13.14 2.03 -6.38
C ALA A 205 13.73 3.24 -5.66
N TRP A 206 13.05 4.39 -5.78
CA TRP A 206 13.37 5.62 -5.07
C TRP A 206 12.28 5.92 -4.05
N PHE A 207 12.68 6.14 -2.79
CA PHE A 207 11.82 6.52 -1.69
C PHE A 207 12.17 7.95 -1.28
N GLU A 208 11.28 8.90 -1.57
CA GLU A 208 11.48 10.33 -1.36
C GLU A 208 10.61 10.85 -0.23
N SER A 209 11.23 11.41 0.82
CA SER A 209 10.48 12.05 1.91
C SER A 209 9.44 11.13 2.55
N CYS A 210 9.75 9.83 2.63
CA CYS A 210 8.88 8.82 3.21
C CYS A 210 9.12 8.68 4.72
N ASP A 211 8.07 8.26 5.42
CA ASP A 211 8.14 7.81 6.80
C ASP A 211 8.21 6.28 6.82
N ILE A 212 9.25 5.73 7.44
CA ILE A 212 9.56 4.31 7.47
C ILE A 212 9.53 3.84 8.92
N GLU A 213 8.49 3.09 9.29
CA GLU A 213 8.29 2.65 10.68
C GLU A 213 8.60 1.16 10.87
N SER A 214 9.58 0.87 11.73
CA SER A 214 9.79 -0.48 12.23
C SER A 214 8.87 -0.76 13.42
N VAL A 215 8.03 -1.78 13.28
CA VAL A 215 7.06 -2.21 14.30
C VAL A 215 7.50 -3.46 15.05
N GLY A 216 8.67 -4.02 14.74
CA GLY A 216 9.13 -5.29 15.28
C GLY A 216 10.61 -5.54 14.96
N TYR A 217 11.20 -6.57 15.59
CA TYR A 217 12.61 -6.90 15.35
C TYR A 217 12.82 -7.41 13.91
N GLY A 218 13.78 -6.83 13.18
CA GLY A 218 14.13 -7.32 11.85
C GLY A 218 14.86 -6.29 10.97
N CYS A 219 14.62 -6.35 9.67
CA CYS A 219 15.33 -5.56 8.67
C CYS A 219 14.34 -4.71 7.86
N VAL A 220 14.67 -3.44 7.66
CA VAL A 220 13.89 -2.54 6.78
C VAL A 220 13.91 -3.06 5.35
N THR A 221 15.11 -3.36 4.84
CA THR A 221 15.27 -3.75 3.43
C THR A 221 15.82 -5.16 3.25
N ALA A 222 15.35 -5.82 2.20
CA ALA A 222 15.90 -7.09 1.71
C ALA A 222 16.04 -7.03 0.18
N ASN A 223 17.06 -6.31 -0.28
CA ASN A 223 17.33 -6.18 -1.71
C ASN A 223 17.90 -7.49 -2.26
N GLY A 224 17.29 -7.98 -3.34
CA GLY A 224 17.56 -9.28 -3.93
C GLY A 224 18.33 -9.22 -5.25
N ARG A 225 19.16 -8.20 -5.43
CA ARG A 225 20.07 -8.10 -6.58
C ARG A 225 21.04 -9.30 -6.63
N THR A 226 21.08 -9.98 -7.76
CA THR A 226 21.75 -11.29 -7.92
C THR A 226 23.17 -11.23 -8.44
N ASP A 227 23.49 -10.23 -9.28
CA ASP A 227 24.76 -10.12 -10.00
C ASP A 227 24.96 -8.69 -10.53
N ASN A 228 26.08 -8.46 -11.22
CA ASN A 228 26.42 -7.13 -11.75
C ASN A 228 25.49 -6.62 -12.86
N SER A 229 24.90 -7.52 -13.65
CA SER A 229 23.97 -7.16 -14.74
C SER A 229 22.56 -6.82 -14.24
N ASN A 230 22.20 -7.32 -13.04
CA ASN A 230 20.93 -7.00 -12.41
C ASN A 230 20.90 -5.50 -12.02
N PRO A 231 19.93 -4.72 -12.55
CA PRO A 231 19.91 -3.27 -12.40
C PRO A 231 19.40 -2.80 -11.03
N SER A 232 18.95 -3.71 -10.17
CA SER A 232 18.26 -3.41 -8.92
C SER A 232 19.05 -2.46 -8.01
N GLU A 233 18.34 -1.55 -7.39
CA GLU A 233 18.88 -0.56 -6.46
C GLU A 233 17.72 0.10 -5.71
N TYR A 234 17.84 0.18 -4.39
CA TYR A 234 16.93 0.96 -3.56
C TYR A 234 17.62 2.20 -3.02
N VAL A 235 17.04 3.36 -3.23
CA VAL A 235 17.53 4.63 -2.68
C VAL A 235 16.47 5.23 -1.78
N PHE A 236 16.80 5.38 -0.51
CA PHE A 236 16.00 6.08 0.49
C PHE A 236 16.61 7.47 0.68
N ASN A 237 15.89 8.49 0.24
CA ASN A 237 16.33 9.88 0.25
C ASN A 237 15.36 10.74 1.05
N ASN A 238 15.90 11.57 1.95
CA ASN A 238 15.11 12.42 2.85
C ASN A 238 14.07 11.64 3.68
N VAL A 239 14.32 10.36 3.98
CA VAL A 239 13.36 9.55 4.75
C VAL A 239 13.54 9.77 6.24
N ARG A 240 12.51 9.48 7.04
CA ARG A 240 12.63 9.30 8.48
C ARG A 240 12.41 7.84 8.84
N VAL A 241 13.38 7.24 9.53
CA VAL A 241 13.29 5.85 9.99
C VAL A 241 13.13 5.82 11.50
N PHE A 242 12.02 5.26 11.97
CA PHE A 242 11.66 5.26 13.39
C PHE A 242 10.94 3.98 13.83
N GLY A 243 10.75 3.84 15.13
CA GLY A 243 10.01 2.73 15.72
C GLY A 243 9.84 2.92 17.21
N SER A 244 9.30 1.90 17.88
CA SER A 244 8.89 2.00 19.28
C SER A 244 9.99 1.67 20.30
N LYS A 245 11.07 1.02 19.87
CA LYS A 245 12.16 0.54 20.74
C LYS A 245 13.51 0.80 20.11
N PRO A 246 14.53 1.16 20.90
CA PRO A 246 15.88 1.31 20.38
C PRO A 246 16.42 -0.04 19.87
N GLU A 247 17.32 0.02 18.89
CA GLU A 247 18.05 -1.11 18.30
C GLU A 247 17.15 -2.28 17.83
N GLN A 248 15.90 -1.96 17.51
CA GLN A 248 14.91 -2.94 17.08
C GLN A 248 15.06 -3.30 15.59
N ALA A 249 15.73 -2.50 14.77
CA ALA A 249 15.80 -2.74 13.33
C ALA A 249 17.21 -2.56 12.76
N PHE A 250 17.50 -3.30 11.70
CA PHE A 250 18.64 -3.03 10.82
C PHE A 250 18.16 -2.33 9.55
N LEU A 251 18.99 -1.47 8.95
CA LEU A 251 18.67 -0.82 7.66
C LEU A 251 18.40 -1.85 6.54
N GLY A 252 19.02 -3.01 6.61
CA GLY A 252 18.71 -4.10 5.71
C GLY A 252 19.60 -5.31 5.86
N ARG A 253 19.31 -6.31 5.04
CA ARG A 253 20.15 -7.49 4.85
C ARG A 253 20.17 -7.88 3.36
N PRO A 254 21.24 -8.51 2.87
CA PRO A 254 21.27 -9.00 1.49
C PRO A 254 20.35 -10.22 1.34
N TRP A 255 19.23 -10.08 0.61
CA TRP A 255 18.44 -11.25 0.22
C TRP A 255 19.18 -12.09 -0.84
N ARG A 256 20.01 -11.44 -1.65
CA ARG A 256 20.90 -12.04 -2.64
C ARG A 256 22.29 -11.39 -2.60
N PRO A 257 23.34 -12.04 -3.14
CA PRO A 257 24.74 -11.66 -2.86
C PRO A 257 25.17 -10.27 -3.33
N TYR A 258 24.45 -9.65 -4.28
CA TYR A 258 24.82 -8.35 -4.87
C TYR A 258 23.87 -7.23 -4.44
N ALA A 259 23.16 -7.42 -3.32
CA ALA A 259 22.20 -6.46 -2.76
C ALA A 259 22.75 -5.03 -2.74
N ARG A 260 21.92 -4.07 -3.17
CA ARG A 260 22.32 -2.66 -3.25
C ARG A 260 21.23 -1.75 -2.75
N VAL A 261 21.54 -1.06 -1.64
CA VAL A 261 20.64 -0.12 -0.96
C VAL A 261 21.46 1.09 -0.51
N VAL A 262 20.90 2.28 -0.65
CA VAL A 262 21.49 3.54 -0.18
C VAL A 262 20.46 4.26 0.69
N PHE A 263 20.86 4.67 1.88
CA PHE A 263 20.15 5.66 2.70
C PHE A 263 20.96 6.96 2.66
N GLN A 264 20.34 8.06 2.27
CA GLN A 264 20.99 9.36 2.11
C GLN A 264 20.09 10.50 2.57
N ASN A 265 20.68 11.56 3.12
CA ASN A 265 19.96 12.75 3.61
C ASN A 265 18.81 12.42 4.57
N SER A 266 18.90 11.30 5.29
CA SER A 266 17.78 10.72 6.03
C SER A 266 18.01 10.82 7.53
N ASP A 267 16.91 10.91 8.27
CA ASP A 267 16.90 10.87 9.73
C ASP A 267 16.71 9.42 10.19
N LEU A 268 17.69 8.90 10.93
CA LEU A 268 17.70 7.54 11.47
C LEU A 268 17.66 7.66 12.99
N SER A 269 16.51 7.35 13.59
CA SER A 269 16.38 7.36 15.06
C SER A 269 17.09 6.16 15.71
N ASP A 270 17.08 6.13 17.05
CA ASP A 270 17.67 5.07 17.87
C ASP A 270 17.05 3.67 17.65
N VAL A 271 15.95 3.56 16.88
CA VAL A 271 15.40 2.28 16.43
C VAL A 271 16.42 1.45 15.64
N ILE A 272 17.36 2.11 14.93
CA ILE A 272 18.33 1.43 14.09
C ILE A 272 19.49 0.93 14.95
N ASN A 273 19.76 -0.35 14.84
CA ASN A 273 20.94 -0.97 15.43
C ASN A 273 22.23 -0.29 14.87
N PRO A 274 23.24 -0.02 15.71
CA PRO A 274 24.48 0.62 15.27
C PRO A 274 25.34 -0.15 14.25
N GLU A 275 25.13 -1.47 14.08
CA GLU A 275 25.81 -2.33 13.08
C GLU A 275 25.17 -2.27 11.68
#